data_AF-A0A7S0Q7P0-F1
#
_entry.id   AF-A0A7S0Q7P0-F1
#
_cell.length_a   1.000
_cell.length_b   1.000
_cell.length_c   1.000
_cell.angle_alpha   90.00
_cell.angle_beta   90.00
_cell.angle_gamma   90.00
#
_symmetry.space_group_name_H-M   'P 1'
#
loop_
_entity.id
_entity.type
_entity.pdbx_description
1 polymer ?
#
loop_
_entity_poly.entity_id
_entity_poly.type
_entity_poly.pdbx_seq_one_letter_code
_entity_poly.pdbx_strand_id
1 'polypeptide(L)'
;RFVGVSRLRPDLLNTTGAIVSSLPSFEAPAVFRAYGTLYILGSHLSGWNPNPLRLYRARGASLSDPDPRFELVGNPTFDAASFATQPTQVVRTTDGSNN
;
A
#
# COMPACT_ATOMS: atom_id res chain seq x y z
N ARG A 1 9.84 13.58 -5.52
CA ARG A 1 8.52 13.35 -4.90
C ARG A 1 8.45 11.90 -4.43
N PHE A 2 7.87 11.61 -3.28
CA PHE A 2 7.79 10.27 -2.70
C PHE A 2 6.41 10.07 -2.06
N VAL A 3 6.03 8.81 -1.81
CA VAL A 3 4.92 8.48 -0.91
C VAL A 3 5.50 8.22 0.48
N GLY A 4 5.08 9.02 1.47
CA GLY A 4 5.53 8.92 2.84
C GLY A 4 4.53 8.15 3.70
N VAL A 5 5.03 7.22 4.50
CA VAL A 5 4.27 6.55 5.56
C VAL A 5 4.69 7.19 6.88
N SER A 6 3.74 7.73 7.62
CA SER A 6 3.97 8.38 8.92
C SER A 6 3.10 7.75 9.99
N ARG A 7 3.61 7.70 11.22
CA ARG A 7 2.82 7.25 12.37
C ARG A 7 1.83 8.34 12.77
N LEU A 8 0.59 7.95 13.05
CA LEU A 8 -0.40 8.83 13.66
C LEU A 8 -0.16 8.93 15.17
N ARG A 9 -0.48 10.09 15.75
CA ARG A 9 -0.61 10.24 17.20
C ARG A 9 -1.76 9.35 17.69
N PRO A 10 -1.80 9.00 19.00
CA PRO A 10 -2.86 8.16 19.55
C PRO A 10 -4.29 8.68 19.31
N ASP A 11 -4.46 10.01 19.16
CA ASP A 11 -5.74 10.66 18.86
C ASP A 11 -6.14 10.60 17.38
N LEU A 12 -5.26 10.13 16.50
CA LEU A 12 -5.43 10.06 15.04
C LEU A 12 -5.61 11.41 14.33
N LEU A 13 -5.44 12.54 15.03
CA LEU A 13 -5.69 13.88 14.47
C LEU A 13 -4.46 14.47 13.77
N ASN A 14 -3.28 13.92 14.04
CA ASN A 14 -2.04 14.35 13.40
C ASN A 14 -1.02 13.22 13.34
N THR A 15 0.03 13.40 12.56
CA THR A 15 1.20 12.53 12.58
C THR A 15 2.11 12.85 13.77
N THR A 16 3.00 11.92 14.11
CA THR A 16 4.08 12.15 15.09
C THR A 16 5.18 13.07 14.56
N GLY A 17 5.06 13.59 13.32
CA GLY A 17 6.04 14.47 12.69
C GLY A 17 7.19 13.75 11.98
N ALA A 18 7.25 12.42 12.04
CA ALA A 18 8.30 11.63 11.39
C ALA A 18 7.72 10.73 10.29
N ILE A 19 8.40 10.70 9.15
CA ILE A 19 8.19 9.69 8.10
C ILE A 19 8.94 8.43 8.53
N VAL A 20 8.20 7.34 8.75
CA VAL A 20 8.76 6.05 9.17
C VAL A 20 9.20 5.20 7.97
N SER A 21 8.61 5.42 6.80
CA SER A 21 9.05 4.80 5.55
C SER A 21 8.73 5.69 4.35
N SER A 22 9.55 5.61 3.31
CA SER A 22 9.31 6.28 2.03
C SER A 22 9.35 5.28 0.88
N LEU A 23 8.51 5.52 -0.13
CA LEU A 23 8.42 4.72 -1.34
C LEU A 23 8.59 5.63 -2.57
N PRO A 24 8.94 5.08 -3.74
CA PRO A 24 8.85 5.81 -5.01
C PRO A 24 7.46 6.44 -5.19
N SER A 25 7.37 7.48 -6.02
CA SER A 25 6.08 8.16 -6.24
C SER A 25 5.07 7.24 -6.95
N PHE A 26 3.87 7.15 -6.38
CA PHE A 26 2.67 6.51 -6.92
C PHE A 26 1.43 7.23 -6.34
N GLU A 27 0.23 6.90 -6.82
CA GLU A 27 -1.04 7.43 -6.30
C GLU A 27 -2.03 6.34 -5.92
N ALA A 28 -3.15 6.77 -5.33
CA ALA A 28 -4.25 5.91 -4.91
C ALA A 28 -3.83 4.74 -3.97
N PRO A 29 -3.17 5.03 -2.83
CA PRO A 29 -2.68 3.98 -1.93
C PRO A 29 -3.82 3.21 -1.25
N ALA A 30 -3.81 1.89 -1.39
CA ALA A 30 -4.61 0.97 -0.59
C ALA A 30 -3.69 0.07 0.25
N VAL A 31 -3.73 0.22 1.57
CA VAL A 31 -2.86 -0.50 2.52
C VAL A 31 -3.64 -1.64 3.16
N PHE A 32 -3.05 -2.84 3.21
CA PHE A 32 -3.69 -4.01 3.81
C PHE A 32 -2.66 -5.01 4.37
N ARG A 33 -3.11 -5.89 5.26
CA ARG A 33 -2.30 -7.01 5.78
C ARG A 33 -2.86 -8.34 5.27
N ALA A 34 -1.98 -9.21 4.80
CA ALA A 34 -2.30 -10.58 4.40
C ALA A 34 -1.17 -11.51 4.85
N TYR A 35 -1.51 -12.66 5.45
CA TYR A 35 -0.55 -13.65 5.95
C TYR A 35 0.56 -13.04 6.82
N GLY A 36 0.21 -12.11 7.71
CA GLY A 36 1.15 -11.40 8.59
C GLY A 36 1.97 -10.28 7.93
N THR A 37 1.98 -10.21 6.60
CA THR A 37 2.77 -9.23 5.83
C THR A 37 1.94 -7.98 5.51
N LEU A 38 2.57 -6.80 5.60
CA LEU A 38 1.96 -5.53 5.20
C LEU A 38 2.23 -5.26 3.71
N TYR A 39 1.18 -4.86 2.99
CA TYR A 39 1.23 -4.52 1.57
C TYR A 39 0.67 -3.12 1.32
N ILE A 40 1.16 -2.50 0.25
CA ILE A 40 0.57 -1.27 -0.30
C ILE A 40 0.34 -1.49 -1.80
N LEU A 41 -0.91 -1.36 -2.22
CA LEU A 41 -1.30 -1.31 -3.61
C LEU A 41 -1.43 0.15 -4.05
N GLY A 42 -1.05 0.47 -5.28
CA GLY A 42 -1.24 1.80 -5.84
C GLY A 42 -1.16 1.81 -7.36
N SER A 43 -1.31 2.98 -7.96
CA SER A 43 -1.21 3.20 -9.41
C SER A 43 -0.09 4.16 -9.77
N HIS A 44 0.30 4.18 -11.04
CA HIS A 44 1.16 5.23 -11.60
C HIS A 44 0.40 6.57 -11.65
N LEU A 45 1.14 7.66 -11.85
CA LEU A 45 0.63 9.03 -11.96
C LEU A 45 0.20 9.33 -13.40
N SER A 46 -1.06 9.08 -13.75
CA SER A 46 -1.57 9.31 -15.12
C SER A 46 -2.91 10.04 -15.15
N GLY A 47 -3.32 10.65 -14.04
CA GLY A 47 -4.60 11.34 -13.92
C GLY A 47 -5.74 10.33 -14.03
N TRP A 48 -6.71 10.58 -14.92
CA TRP A 48 -7.86 9.71 -15.11
C TRP A 48 -7.57 8.47 -15.98
N ASN A 49 -6.42 8.42 -16.65
CA ASN A 49 -6.09 7.27 -17.49
C ASN A 49 -5.72 6.07 -16.61
N PRO A 50 -6.38 4.91 -16.77
CA PRO A 50 -6.00 3.70 -16.04
C PRO A 50 -4.61 3.22 -16.47
N ASN A 51 -3.92 2.54 -15.56
CA ASN A 51 -2.53 2.13 -15.71
C ASN A 51 -2.26 0.84 -14.90
N PRO A 52 -1.14 0.13 -15.10
CA PRO A 52 -0.91 -1.11 -14.39
C PRO A 52 -0.68 -0.85 -12.90
N LEU A 53 -1.22 -1.70 -12.03
CA LEU A 53 -1.04 -1.54 -10.58
C LEU A 53 0.43 -1.76 -10.18
N ARG A 54 0.78 -1.21 -9.02
CA ARG A 54 2.03 -1.49 -8.29
C ARG A 54 1.70 -2.05 -6.92
N LEU A 55 2.18 -3.25 -6.64
CA LEU A 55 2.14 -3.84 -5.32
C LEU A 55 3.51 -3.72 -4.65
N TYR A 56 3.51 -3.17 -3.45
CA TYR A 56 4.66 -3.07 -2.57
C TYR A 56 4.47 -3.97 -1.36
N ARG A 57 5.53 -4.62 -0.91
CA ARG A 57 5.55 -5.51 0.26
C ARG A 57 6.54 -4.98 1.30
N ALA A 58 6.14 -4.92 2.57
CA ALA A 58 7.07 -4.59 3.65
C ALA A 58 8.11 -5.71 3.82
N ARG A 59 9.38 -5.34 4.03
CA ARG A 59 10.46 -6.31 4.31
C ARG A 59 10.37 -6.91 5.71
N GLY A 60 9.89 -6.12 6.66
CA GLY A 60 9.64 -6.53 8.04
C GLY A 60 8.16 -6.87 8.30
N ALA A 61 7.90 -7.40 9.49
CA ALA A 61 6.54 -7.67 9.97
C ALA A 61 5.83 -6.37 10.42
N SER A 62 6.61 -5.35 10.78
CA SER A 62 6.13 -4.11 11.38
C SER A 62 6.81 -2.87 10.82
N LEU A 63 6.06 -1.76 10.78
CA LEU A 63 6.63 -0.43 10.50
C LEU A 63 7.45 0.13 11.68
N SER A 64 7.53 -0.61 12.79
CA SER A 64 8.43 -0.33 13.91
C SER A 64 9.77 -1.07 13.81
N ASP A 65 9.94 -1.93 12.80
CA ASP A 65 11.19 -2.68 12.62
C ASP A 65 12.35 -1.73 12.27
N PRO A 66 13.61 -2.10 12.56
CA PRO A 66 14.78 -1.26 12.25
C PRO A 66 14.91 -0.91 10.76
N ASP A 67 14.35 -1.76 9.88
CA ASP A 67 14.26 -1.53 8.43
C ASP A 67 12.79 -1.63 7.96
N PRO A 68 11.99 -0.56 8.10
CA PRO A 68 10.57 -0.56 7.77
C PRO A 68 10.30 -0.33 6.27
N ARG A 69 11.26 -0.64 5.40
CA ARG A 69 11.17 -0.39 3.95
C ARG A 69 10.22 -1.35 3.26
N PHE A 70 9.70 -0.88 2.14
CA PHE A 70 8.92 -1.67 1.19
C PHE A 70 9.73 -1.98 -0.06
N GLU A 71 9.47 -3.13 -0.66
CA GLU A 71 10.00 -3.52 -1.96
C GLU A 71 8.88 -3.69 -2.99
N LEU A 72 9.18 -3.37 -4.25
CA LEU A 72 8.25 -3.54 -5.36
C LEU A 72 8.13 -5.04 -5.69
N VAL A 73 6.90 -5.55 -5.67
CA VAL A 73 6.57 -6.90 -6.13
C VAL A 73 6.25 -6.92 -7.62
N GLY A 74 5.60 -5.85 -8.12
CA GLY A 74 5.23 -5.71 -9.53
C GLY A 74 3.74 -5.40 -9.72
N ASN A 75 3.20 -5.72 -10.90
CA ASN A 75 1.77 -5.61 -11.20
C ASN A 75 1.05 -6.91 -10.86
N PRO A 76 0.24 -6.97 -9.78
CA PRO A 76 -0.45 -8.19 -9.37
C PRO A 76 -1.60 -8.59 -10.29
N THR A 77 -2.10 -7.68 -11.14
CA THR A 77 -3.23 -7.96 -12.04
C THR A 77 -2.80 -8.58 -13.35
N PHE A 78 -1.52 -8.44 -13.72
CA PHE A 78 -0.98 -8.70 -15.06
C PHE A 78 -1.67 -7.95 -16.22
N ASP A 79 -2.62 -7.06 -15.92
CA ASP A 79 -3.32 -6.23 -16.89
C ASP A 79 -2.65 -4.87 -17.02
N ALA A 80 -2.50 -4.37 -18.26
CA ALA A 80 -1.83 -3.10 -18.53
C ALA A 80 -2.63 -1.86 -18.09
N ALA A 81 -3.92 -2.02 -17.82
CA ALA A 81 -4.83 -0.94 -17.43
C ALA A 81 -5.61 -1.27 -16.14
N SER A 82 -5.20 -2.30 -15.40
CA SER A 82 -5.88 -2.74 -14.18
C SER A 82 -7.40 -2.91 -14.37
N PHE A 83 -7.81 -3.50 -15.49
CA PHE A 83 -9.22 -3.68 -15.90
C PHE A 83 -9.98 -2.36 -16.07
N ALA A 84 -9.30 -1.32 -16.57
CA ALA A 84 -9.80 0.04 -16.70
C ALA A 84 -10.22 0.68 -15.35
N THR A 85 -9.48 0.36 -14.28
CA THR A 85 -9.73 0.88 -12.92
C THR A 85 -8.49 1.52 -12.30
N GLN A 86 -8.68 2.17 -11.15
CA GLN A 86 -7.63 2.67 -10.25
C GLN A 86 -7.96 2.16 -8.82
N PRO A 87 -6.97 1.71 -8.02
CA PRO A 87 -7.25 1.12 -6.73
C PRO A 87 -7.80 2.17 -5.76
N THR A 88 -8.62 1.75 -4.80
CA THR A 88 -9.13 2.63 -3.75
C THR A 88 -8.98 2.02 -2.37
N GLN A 89 -9.43 0.77 -2.20
CA GLN A 89 -9.37 0.05 -0.94
C GLN A 89 -9.28 -1.45 -1.20
N VAL A 90 -8.62 -2.17 -0.30
CA VAL A 90 -8.67 -3.63 -0.21
C VAL A 90 -9.42 -3.97 1.07
N VAL A 91 -10.52 -4.71 0.93
CA VAL A 91 -11.35 -5.14 2.07
C VAL A 91 -11.23 -6.64 2.21
N ARG A 92 -10.99 -7.11 3.43
CA ARG A 92 -10.99 -8.53 3.75
C ARG A 92 -12.45 -9.02 3.74
N THR A 93 -12.74 -10.06 2.96
CA THR A 93 -14.00 -10.79 3.09
C THR A 93 -13.95 -11.70 4.30
N THR A 94 -15.05 -11.77 5.02
CA THR A 94 -15.29 -12.82 6.02
C THR A 94 -16.13 -13.88 5.35
N ASP A 95 -15.46 -14.83 4.71
CA ASP A 95 -16.09 -16.05 4.25
C ASP A 95 -16.50 -16.79 5.53
N GLY A 96 -17.77 -17.13 5.70
CA GLY A 96 -18.33 -17.65 6.97
C GLY A 96 -17.81 -19.03 7.42
N SER A 97 -16.63 -19.46 6.99
CA SER A 97 -16.00 -20.71 7.41
C SER A 97 -14.78 -20.42 8.28
N ASN A 98 -14.97 -20.56 9.59
CA ASN A 98 -13.89 -20.98 10.48
C ASN A 98 -13.49 -22.40 10.07
N ASN A 99 -12.25 -22.58 9.63
CA ASN A 99 -11.53 -23.86 9.69
C ASN A 99 -10.16 -23.59 10.29
#